data_AF-A0A350DG57-F1
#
_entry.id   AF-A0A350DG57-F1
#
_cell.length_a   1.000
_cell.length_b   1.000
_cell.length_c   1.000
_cell.angle_alpha   90.00
_cell.angle_beta   90.00
_cell.angle_gamma   90.00
#
_symmetry.space_group_name_H-M   'P 1'
#
loop_
_entity.id
_entity.type
_entity.pdbx_description
1 polymer ?
#
loop_
_entity_poly.entity_id
_entity_poly.type
_entity_poly.pdbx_seq_one_letter_code
_entity_poly.pdbx_strand_id
1 'polypeptide(L)'
;MSLRSSPVTSTPSPVSAQHECVISLGTNIEPEHHFAKALEILSSECELLARSEAVRTAPVGFQQQPDFLNAALVVRTTLELGDFKAYLKEVEHRLGRVRGPIKSGPRTMDLDIVAWDGEVVDDGYFHHDYVRGPVDEVLAVLK
;
A
#
# COMPACT_ATOMS: atom_id res chain seq x y z
N MET A 1 18.25 23.76 55.62
CA MET A 1 18.70 23.11 54.38
C MET A 1 17.48 22.95 53.48
N SER A 2 17.33 23.84 52.48
CA SER A 2 16.15 23.93 51.62
C SER A 2 16.28 22.98 50.44
N LEU A 3 15.31 22.06 50.31
CA LEU A 3 15.09 21.23 49.13
C LEU A 3 14.60 22.14 48.00
N ARG A 4 15.41 22.34 46.96
CA ARG A 4 14.95 22.93 45.70
C ARG A 4 14.79 21.80 44.69
N SER A 5 13.57 21.30 44.58
CA SER A 5 13.14 20.51 43.43
C SER A 5 13.09 21.43 42.22
N SER A 6 13.90 21.12 41.21
CA SER A 6 13.79 21.78 39.90
C SER A 6 12.57 21.23 39.17
N PRO A 7 11.76 22.06 38.50
CA PRO A 7 10.69 21.55 37.65
C PRO A 7 11.32 20.87 36.42
N VAL A 8 11.02 19.59 36.22
CA VAL A 8 11.31 18.91 34.96
C VAL A 8 10.32 19.45 33.95
N THR A 9 10.79 20.27 33.01
CA THR A 9 9.99 20.71 31.88
C THR A 9 9.96 19.56 30.90
N SER A 10 8.87 18.79 30.89
CA SER A 10 8.60 17.80 29.84
C SER A 10 8.33 18.53 28.53
N THR A 11 9.30 18.53 27.63
CA THR A 11 9.07 18.82 26.22
C THR A 11 8.05 17.84 25.65
N PRO A 12 7.01 18.29 24.92
CA PRO A 12 6.19 17.37 24.15
C PRO A 12 7.09 16.72 23.09
N SER A 13 7.13 15.38 23.08
CA SER A 13 7.70 14.61 21.97
C SER A 13 7.04 15.06 20.66
N PRO A 14 7.77 15.20 19.54
CA PRO A 14 7.14 15.49 18.27
C PRO A 14 6.13 14.39 17.98
N VAL A 15 4.87 14.78 17.76
CA VAL A 15 3.86 13.88 17.20
C VAL A 15 4.42 13.46 15.85
N SER A 16 4.69 12.17 15.63
CA SER A 16 5.17 11.69 14.34
C SER A 16 4.17 12.14 13.27
N ALA A 17 4.66 12.78 12.20
CA ALA A 17 3.81 13.16 11.09
C ALA A 17 3.11 11.91 10.55
N GLN A 18 1.82 12.05 10.23
CA GLN A 18 1.07 11.01 9.53
C GLN A 18 1.03 11.35 8.05
N HIS A 19 1.28 10.35 7.22
CA HIS A 19 1.25 10.46 5.77
C HIS A 19 0.11 9.65 5.22
N GLU A 20 -0.59 10.20 4.23
CA GLU A 20 -1.65 9.50 3.50
C GLU A 20 -1.08 8.90 2.22
N CYS A 21 -1.34 7.62 2.02
CA CYS A 21 -0.80 6.86 0.90
C CYS A 21 -1.91 6.15 0.14
N VAL A 22 -1.90 6.30 -1.18
CA VAL A 22 -2.70 5.46 -2.09
C VAL A 22 -1.84 4.33 -2.59
N ILE A 23 -2.27 3.09 -2.38
CA ILE A 23 -1.57 1.88 -2.76
C ILE A 23 -2.38 1.19 -3.86
N SER A 24 -1.74 0.84 -4.98
CA SER A 24 -2.28 -0.15 -5.90
C SER A 24 -1.86 -1.55 -5.49
N LEU A 25 -2.81 -2.48 -5.54
CA LEU A 25 -2.63 -3.87 -5.18
C LEU A 25 -2.94 -4.77 -6.39
N GLY A 26 -2.09 -5.76 -6.66
CA GLY A 26 -2.34 -6.77 -7.70
C GLY A 26 -1.91 -8.18 -7.31
N THR A 27 -2.75 -9.18 -7.58
CA THR A 27 -2.44 -10.61 -7.30
C THR A 27 -3.07 -11.55 -8.32
N ASN A 28 -2.38 -12.64 -8.69
CA ASN A 28 -2.93 -13.68 -9.57
C ASN A 28 -2.55 -15.12 -9.19
N ILE A 29 -1.82 -15.34 -8.09
CA ILE A 29 -1.59 -16.65 -7.50
C ILE A 29 -2.47 -16.74 -6.26
N GLU A 30 -3.42 -17.70 -6.23
CA GLU A 30 -4.43 -17.81 -5.16
C GLU A 30 -4.99 -16.43 -4.76
N PRO A 31 -5.54 -15.67 -5.73
CA PRO A 31 -5.69 -14.22 -5.60
C PRO A 31 -6.62 -13.83 -4.44
N GLU A 32 -7.69 -14.57 -4.19
CA GLU A 32 -8.62 -14.30 -3.10
C GLU A 32 -7.96 -14.47 -1.73
N HIS A 33 -7.08 -15.47 -1.60
CA HIS A 33 -6.35 -15.75 -0.37
C HIS A 33 -5.34 -14.65 -0.06
N HIS A 34 -4.50 -14.28 -1.04
CA HIS A 34 -3.47 -13.27 -0.84
C HIS A 34 -4.05 -11.87 -0.71
N PHE A 35 -5.14 -11.57 -1.42
CA PHE A 35 -5.88 -10.33 -1.27
C PHE A 35 -6.39 -10.16 0.17
N ALA A 36 -7.08 -11.17 0.71
CA ALA A 36 -7.60 -11.13 2.08
C ALA A 36 -6.47 -10.95 3.12
N LYS A 37 -5.35 -11.66 2.96
CA LYS A 37 -4.19 -11.51 3.85
C LYS A 37 -3.51 -10.14 3.74
N ALA A 38 -3.40 -9.56 2.55
CA ALA A 38 -2.84 -8.22 2.39
C ALA A 38 -3.70 -7.18 3.10
N LEU A 39 -5.03 -7.29 3.00
CA LEU A 39 -5.94 -6.43 3.76
C LEU A 39 -5.78 -6.60 5.27
N GLU A 40 -5.68 -7.84 5.76
CA GLU A 40 -5.46 -8.11 7.19
C GLU A 40 -4.16 -7.47 7.70
N ILE A 41 -3.05 -7.64 6.98
CA ILE A 41 -1.75 -7.06 7.35
C ILE A 41 -1.83 -5.53 7.34
N LEU A 42 -2.27 -4.93 6.22
CA LEU A 42 -2.27 -3.48 6.08
C LEU A 42 -3.28 -2.79 7.01
N SER A 43 -4.42 -3.41 7.32
CA SER A 43 -5.37 -2.85 8.29
C SER A 43 -4.97 -3.00 9.76
N SER A 44 -4.03 -3.92 10.07
CA SER A 44 -3.51 -4.09 11.43
C SER A 44 -2.24 -3.29 11.71
N GLU A 45 -1.47 -2.97 10.66
CA GLU A 45 -0.18 -2.29 10.78
C GLU A 45 -0.21 -0.84 10.25
N CYS A 46 -1.27 -0.45 9.54
CA CYS A 46 -1.55 0.92 9.12
C CYS A 46 -3.00 1.28 9.47
N GLU A 47 -3.34 2.56 9.39
CA GLU A 47 -4.73 3.01 9.48
C GLU A 47 -5.37 2.92 8.09
N LEU A 48 -6.19 1.90 7.84
CA LEU A 48 -6.92 1.75 6.58
C LEU A 48 -8.11 2.72 6.53
N LEU A 49 -8.09 3.64 5.56
CA LEU A 49 -9.11 4.68 5.38
C LEU A 49 -10.18 4.29 4.35
N ALA A 50 -9.75 3.69 3.24
CA ALA A 50 -10.65 3.30 2.14
C ALA A 50 -10.08 2.12 1.34
N ARG A 51 -10.96 1.41 0.65
CA ARG A 51 -10.61 0.41 -0.37
C ARG A 51 -11.55 0.53 -1.56
N SER A 52 -11.06 0.21 -2.75
CA SER A 52 -11.93 -0.01 -3.91
C SER A 52 -12.57 -1.39 -3.84
N GLU A 53 -13.55 -1.63 -4.70
CA GLU A 53 -13.89 -2.97 -5.13
C GLU A 53 -12.72 -3.62 -5.89
N ALA A 54 -12.65 -4.95 -5.80
CA ALA A 54 -11.60 -5.71 -6.46
C ALA A 54 -12.04 -6.10 -7.87
N VAL A 55 -11.21 -5.80 -8.87
CA VAL A 55 -11.52 -5.98 -10.29
C VAL A 55 -10.62 -7.04 -10.90
N ARG A 56 -11.20 -7.99 -11.64
CA ARG A 56 -10.42 -8.94 -12.43
C ARG A 56 -10.01 -8.34 -13.77
N THR A 57 -8.74 -8.46 -14.13
CA THR A 57 -8.22 -7.99 -15.41
C THR A 57 -7.28 -9.02 -16.04
N ALA A 58 -7.26 -9.06 -17.36
CA ALA A 58 -6.25 -9.82 -18.10
C ALA A 58 -4.83 -9.33 -17.75
N PRO A 59 -3.81 -10.21 -17.79
CA PRO A 59 -2.44 -9.83 -17.54
C PRO A 59 -1.90 -8.86 -18.60
N VAL A 60 -0.97 -7.99 -18.21
CA VAL A 60 -0.24 -7.10 -19.14
C VAL A 60 1.21 -7.55 -19.25
N GLY A 61 1.74 -7.61 -20.48
CA GLY A 61 3.06 -8.16 -20.77
C GLY A 61 2.99 -9.67 -21.03
N PHE A 62 3.40 -10.49 -20.06
CA PHE A 62 3.37 -11.95 -20.20
C PHE A 62 1.93 -12.46 -20.14
N GLN A 63 1.42 -13.07 -21.21
CA GLN A 63 -0.01 -13.42 -21.31
C GLN A 63 -0.35 -14.84 -20.83
N GLN A 64 0.64 -15.75 -20.76
CA GLN A 64 0.41 -17.15 -20.37
C GLN A 64 0.39 -17.31 -18.84
N GLN A 65 -0.54 -16.62 -18.19
CA GLN A 65 -0.75 -16.64 -16.74
C GLN A 65 -2.22 -16.35 -16.38
N PRO A 66 -2.65 -16.63 -15.14
CA PRO A 66 -3.99 -16.27 -14.69
C PRO A 66 -4.24 -14.76 -14.70
N ASP A 67 -5.52 -14.40 -14.79
CA ASP A 67 -5.99 -13.02 -14.60
C ASP A 67 -5.62 -12.49 -13.21
N PHE A 68 -5.37 -11.18 -13.14
CA PHE A 68 -5.10 -10.48 -11.90
C PHE A 68 -6.39 -10.04 -11.24
N LEU A 69 -6.41 -10.10 -9.91
CA LEU A 69 -7.29 -9.31 -9.07
C LEU A 69 -6.55 -8.02 -8.68
N ASN A 70 -7.08 -6.87 -9.09
CA ASN A 70 -6.51 -5.56 -8.80
C ASN A 70 -7.45 -4.72 -7.94
N ALA A 71 -6.90 -3.90 -7.06
CA ALA A 71 -7.64 -2.95 -6.24
C ALA A 71 -6.73 -1.77 -5.83
N ALA A 72 -7.33 -0.78 -5.16
CA ALA A 72 -6.61 0.29 -4.49
C ALA A 72 -7.00 0.39 -3.02
N LEU A 73 -6.06 0.84 -2.20
CA LEU A 73 -6.24 1.12 -0.78
C LEU A 73 -5.76 2.53 -0.48
N VAL A 74 -6.39 3.16 0.50
CA VAL A 74 -5.88 4.39 1.11
C VAL A 74 -5.57 4.08 2.57
N VAL A 75 -4.34 4.33 2.96
CA VAL A 75 -3.87 4.12 4.33
C VAL A 75 -3.17 5.35 4.88
N ARG A 76 -3.16 5.48 6.21
CA ARG A 76 -2.25 6.37 6.92
C ARG A 76 -1.14 5.60 7.63
N THR A 77 0.04 6.18 7.59
CA THR A 77 1.25 5.65 8.22
C THR A 77 2.09 6.77 8.83
N THR A 78 2.88 6.45 9.85
CA THR A 78 3.88 7.36 10.41
C THR A 78 5.27 7.14 9.79
N LEU A 79 5.39 6.22 8.83
CA LEU A 79 6.64 5.98 8.11
C LEU A 79 6.80 7.02 7.00
N GLU A 80 8.04 7.44 6.78
CA GLU A 80 8.40 8.26 5.62
C GLU A 80 8.27 7.45 4.33
N LEU A 81 8.09 8.12 3.18
CA LEU A 81 7.84 7.48 1.87
C LEU A 81 8.82 6.33 1.55
N GLY A 82 10.11 6.55 1.79
CA GLY A 82 11.14 5.54 1.53
C GLY A 82 11.01 4.30 2.42
N ASP A 83 10.73 4.50 3.70
CA ASP A 83 10.54 3.43 4.67
C ASP A 83 9.22 2.69 4.43
N PHE A 84 8.17 3.42 4.05
CA PHE A 84 6.90 2.81 3.68
C PHE A 84 7.01 1.96 2.41
N LYS A 85 7.78 2.43 1.42
CA LYS A 85 8.08 1.62 0.22
C LYS A 85 8.83 0.33 0.59
N ALA A 86 9.78 0.39 1.51
CA ALA A 86 10.49 -0.80 2.00
C ALA A 86 9.54 -1.75 2.76
N TYR A 87 8.67 -1.19 3.61
CA TYR A 87 7.64 -1.92 4.33
C TYR A 87 6.69 -2.66 3.38
N LEU A 88 6.18 -2.03 2.32
CA LEU A 88 5.31 -2.71 1.35
C LEU A 88 6.01 -3.91 0.68
N LYS A 89 7.31 -3.81 0.39
CA LYS A 89 8.09 -4.95 -0.14
C LYS A 89 8.30 -6.04 0.92
N GLU A 90 8.35 -5.70 2.20
CA GLU A 90 8.36 -6.66 3.32
C GLU A 90 7.01 -7.39 3.45
N VAL A 91 5.89 -6.68 3.30
CA VAL A 91 4.54 -7.26 3.24
C VAL A 91 4.41 -8.23 2.05
N GLU A 92 4.86 -7.84 0.85
CA GLU A 92 4.89 -8.75 -0.30
C GLU A 92 5.70 -10.02 -0.01
N HIS A 93 6.84 -9.90 0.66
CA HIS A 93 7.66 -11.06 1.06
C HIS A 93 6.94 -11.96 2.07
N ARG A 94 6.26 -11.38 3.07
CA ARG A 94 5.41 -12.12 4.03
C ARG A 94 4.27 -12.87 3.34
N LEU A 95 3.78 -12.32 2.22
CA LEU A 95 2.79 -12.93 1.34
C LEU A 95 3.41 -13.86 0.30
N GLY A 96 4.68 -14.24 0.44
CA GLY A 96 5.33 -15.24 -0.40
C GLY A 96 5.71 -14.75 -1.80
N ARG A 97 5.83 -13.43 -2.03
CA ARG A 97 6.26 -12.92 -3.33
C ARG A 97 7.69 -13.37 -3.61
N VAL A 98 7.87 -14.15 -4.67
CA VAL A 98 9.18 -14.54 -5.20
C VAL A 98 9.36 -13.88 -6.57
N ARG A 99 10.48 -13.17 -6.76
CA ARG A 99 10.85 -12.60 -8.07
C ARG A 99 11.37 -13.71 -8.99
N GLY A 100 10.50 -14.20 -9.86
CA GLY A 100 10.86 -15.19 -10.88
C GLY A 100 11.64 -14.59 -12.06
N PRO A 101 12.15 -15.46 -12.97
CA PRO A 101 12.91 -15.02 -14.15
C PRO A 101 12.05 -14.36 -15.23
N ILE A 102 10.72 -14.56 -15.18
CA ILE A 102 9.77 -14.02 -16.16
C ILE A 102 9.39 -12.60 -15.74
N LYS A 103 9.80 -11.60 -16.53
CA LYS A 103 9.34 -10.23 -16.38
C LYS A 103 7.81 -10.20 -16.48
N SER A 104 7.17 -9.51 -15.53
CA SER A 104 5.71 -9.43 -15.41
C SER A 104 5.00 -10.77 -15.22
N GLY A 105 5.67 -11.79 -14.67
CA GLY A 105 5.07 -13.11 -14.40
C GLY A 105 4.09 -13.16 -13.22
N PRO A 106 3.57 -14.37 -12.90
CA PRO A 106 2.63 -14.56 -11.80
C PRO A 106 3.20 -14.13 -10.45
N ARG A 107 2.37 -13.62 -9.56
CA ARG A 107 2.76 -13.22 -8.20
C ARG A 107 1.62 -13.38 -7.20
N THR A 108 2.01 -13.68 -5.96
CA THR A 108 1.10 -13.72 -4.82
C THR A 108 0.63 -12.32 -4.41
N MET A 109 1.49 -11.33 -4.51
CA MET A 109 1.15 -9.93 -4.22
C MET A 109 2.09 -8.95 -4.92
N ASP A 110 1.54 -7.81 -5.31
CA ASP A 110 2.22 -6.61 -5.80
C ASP A 110 1.60 -5.41 -5.07
N LEU A 111 2.41 -4.64 -4.37
CA LEU A 111 2.02 -3.43 -3.66
C LEU A 111 2.92 -2.29 -4.11
N ASP A 112 2.32 -1.30 -4.76
CA ASP A 112 3.02 -0.12 -5.26
C ASP A 112 2.31 1.15 -4.80
N ILE A 113 3.10 2.16 -4.43
CA ILE A 113 2.60 3.46 -4.00
C ILE A 113 2.26 4.27 -5.24
N VAL A 114 1.00 4.66 -5.37
CA VAL A 114 0.52 5.48 -6.49
C VAL A 114 0.59 6.96 -6.15
N ALA A 115 0.16 7.34 -4.95
CA ALA A 115 0.18 8.71 -4.48
C ALA A 115 0.59 8.79 -3.01
N TRP A 116 1.24 9.90 -2.65
CA TRP A 116 1.74 10.18 -1.31
C TRP A 116 1.44 11.64 -0.96
N ASP A 117 0.72 11.86 0.14
CA ASP A 117 0.30 13.18 0.62
C ASP A 117 -0.37 14.04 -0.47
N GLY A 118 -1.21 13.40 -1.29
CA GLY A 118 -1.96 14.05 -2.36
C GLY A 118 -1.22 14.22 -3.69
N GLU A 119 0.06 13.85 -3.76
CA GLU A 119 0.87 13.93 -4.97
C GLU A 119 1.05 12.55 -5.61
N VAL A 120 0.90 12.45 -6.94
CA VAL A 120 1.16 11.20 -7.67
C VAL A 120 2.67 10.96 -7.74
N VAL A 121 3.10 9.76 -7.34
CA VAL A 121 4.52 9.36 -7.30
C VAL A 121 4.85 8.19 -8.23
N ASP A 122 3.83 7.56 -8.83
CA ASP A 122 3.98 6.51 -9.84
C ASP A 122 3.13 6.83 -11.08
N ASP A 123 3.81 7.03 -12.21
CA ASP A 123 3.19 7.35 -13.50
C ASP A 123 2.34 6.20 -14.06
N GLY A 124 2.46 4.98 -13.53
CA GLY A 124 1.61 3.84 -13.88
C GLY A 124 0.12 4.15 -13.74
N TYR A 125 -0.25 5.06 -12.84
CA TYR A 125 -1.59 5.62 -12.72
C TYR A 125 -2.15 6.19 -14.04
N PHE A 126 -1.31 6.87 -14.83
CA PHE A 126 -1.75 7.48 -16.08
C PHE A 126 -1.79 6.51 -17.27
N HIS A 127 -1.14 5.35 -17.14
CA HIS A 127 -0.89 4.44 -18.25
C HIS A 127 -1.63 3.09 -18.15
N HIS A 128 -2.14 2.74 -16.97
CA HIS A 128 -2.70 1.43 -16.70
C HIS A 128 -4.10 1.51 -16.10
N ASP A 129 -5.12 1.14 -16.87
CA ASP A 129 -6.52 1.18 -16.43
C ASP A 129 -6.79 0.31 -15.20
N TYR A 130 -6.08 -0.82 -15.07
CA TYR A 130 -6.16 -1.70 -13.91
C TYR A 130 -5.60 -1.08 -12.61
N VAL A 131 -4.86 0.03 -12.72
CA VAL A 131 -4.44 0.89 -11.60
C VAL A 131 -5.39 2.08 -11.48
N ARG A 132 -5.62 2.81 -12.58
CA ARG A 132 -6.40 4.05 -12.57
C ARG A 132 -7.82 3.87 -12.05
N GLY A 133 -8.55 2.85 -12.55
CA GLY A 133 -9.94 2.63 -12.17
C GLY A 133 -10.12 2.46 -10.65
N PRO A 134 -9.43 1.50 -10.01
CA PRO A 134 -9.45 1.34 -8.57
C PRO A 134 -9.01 2.58 -7.78
N VAL A 135 -7.97 3.29 -8.25
CA VAL A 135 -7.47 4.51 -7.60
C VAL A 135 -8.50 5.64 -7.66
N ASP A 136 -9.13 5.86 -8.81
CA ASP A 136 -10.17 6.87 -8.97
C ASP A 136 -11.37 6.59 -8.06
N GLU A 137 -11.72 5.32 -7.84
CA GLU A 137 -12.78 4.91 -6.93
C GLU A 137 -12.49 5.34 -5.48
N VAL A 138 -11.29 5.04 -4.95
CA VAL A 138 -10.96 5.42 -3.57
C VAL A 138 -10.81 6.94 -3.41
N LEU A 139 -10.28 7.63 -4.42
CA LEU A 139 -10.18 9.09 -4.41
C LEU A 139 -11.54 9.78 -4.49
N ALA A 140 -12.57 9.13 -5.05
CA ALA A 140 -13.93 9.64 -5.05
C ALA A 140 -14.63 9.51 -3.68
N VAL A 141 -14.24 8.52 -2.87
CA VAL A 141 -14.82 8.26 -1.54
C VAL A 141 -14.27 9.20 -0.45
N LEU A 142 -13.05 9.72 -0.63
CA LEU A 142 -12.38 10.62 0.32
C LEU A 142 -12.74 12.11 0.16
N LYS A 143 -13.55 12.46 -0.85
CA LYS A 143 -14.04 13.82 -1.09
C LYS A 143 -15.33 14.09 -0.32
#